data_AF-A0A536TEV3-F1
#
_entry.id   AF-A0A536TEV3-F1
#
_cell.length_a   1.000
_cell.length_b   1.000
_cell.length_c   1.000
_cell.angle_alpha   90.00
_cell.angle_beta   90.00
_cell.angle_gamma   90.00
#
_symmetry.space_group_name_H-M   'P 1'
#
loop_
_entity.id
_entity.type
_entity.pdbx_description
1 polymer ?
#
loop_
_entity_poly.entity_id
_entity_poly.type
_entity_poly.pdbx_seq_one_letter_code
_entity_poly.pdbx_strand_id
1 'polypeptide(L)'
;MMRAFRNLALAAIVFTGASGPSDATIVAAIEYYDAALDHYFVTAIPTEIAALDGGQFPGWLRTGLSFNVYAEGSAVAGSVPVCRFYGSPSAGLDSHFYSASVLECQLVKQRFPGAWLLESDDVFEVFFPNQDTGQCPAGSIPVYRAWNQRVDSNHRYTTDLAVLLAMVAKGYAAEGYGPGPAPTAMCSPGGPSGGAVPVCAPTATDTAPYVGTTITLFANCTGTPSGFAWTGCSSTGGRCDATSIVSGIQTYTVVGSNASGTSVPASIDVHWRDLPPAPTCSMIITSNTVPPVANSLALLTAACSETPTAYNWTNCTSGAYLCEARSPSAGLQTYSVSASNAGGTGPAAFASVNWQAGTPAPPGLCGQYPSYLFSDLGWVGTRIFSRDFTDAPGFAWNGVWVVKLSIPGNATSTQTGQIAVVEYGGPPTSRELTISRVPCDFRPDDPTGNNGPFLRDEGNAPTEYFVLGSSSGGKVGLMPGVDYYVNIRNWQIQTNQISCDPSIFRCEALFFIQLPR
;
A
#
# COMPACT_ATOMS: atom_id res chain seq x y z
N MET A 1 43.24 -16.18 11.26
CA MET A 1 43.39 -15.61 12.61
C MET A 1 44.55 -14.63 12.55
N MET A 2 44.26 -13.34 12.53
CA MET A 2 45.27 -12.28 12.44
C MET A 2 46.24 -12.42 13.62
N ARG A 3 47.46 -12.90 13.36
CA ARG A 3 48.59 -12.56 14.20
C ARG A 3 48.92 -11.12 13.86
N ALA A 4 48.55 -10.22 14.77
CA ALA A 4 48.72 -8.77 14.69
C ALA A 4 50.11 -8.34 14.19
N PHE A 5 50.13 -7.12 13.63
CA PHE A 5 51.27 -6.29 13.27
C PHE A 5 52.22 -6.01 14.45
N ARG A 6 52.80 -7.06 15.04
CA ARG A 6 53.89 -6.95 16.01
C ARG A 6 55.21 -7.00 15.26
N ASN A 7 55.84 -5.83 15.13
CA ASN A 7 57.23 -5.59 14.73
C ASN A 7 57.56 -5.68 13.23
N LEU A 8 57.50 -4.54 12.54
CA LEU A 8 58.62 -4.14 11.68
C LEU A 8 59.38 -3.00 12.38
N ALA A 9 60.32 -3.37 13.26
CA ALA A 9 61.36 -2.46 13.71
C ALA A 9 62.46 -2.45 12.65
N LEU A 10 62.64 -1.33 11.93
CA LEU A 10 63.82 -1.08 11.11
C LEU A 10 64.80 -0.19 11.88
N ALA A 11 66.07 -0.60 11.87
CA ALA A 11 67.17 0.03 12.59
C ALA A 11 67.28 1.55 12.32
N ALA A 12 67.38 2.32 13.38
CA ALA A 12 67.61 3.76 13.32
C ALA A 12 69.03 4.07 12.79
N ILE A 13 69.10 4.64 11.58
CA ILE A 13 70.25 5.43 11.14
C ILE A 13 69.95 6.86 11.55
N VAL A 14 70.72 7.39 12.51
CA VAL A 14 70.62 8.78 12.97
C VAL A 14 71.13 9.70 11.87
N PHE A 15 70.21 10.33 11.13
CA PHE A 15 70.49 11.58 10.42
C PHE A 15 70.02 12.73 11.31
N THR A 16 70.96 13.52 11.84
CA THR A 16 70.66 14.81 12.45
C THR A 16 70.33 15.81 11.34
N GLY A 17 69.06 15.83 10.92
CA GLY A 17 68.49 16.87 10.08
C GLY A 17 67.32 17.50 10.83
N ALA A 18 67.41 18.79 11.14
CA ALA A 18 66.30 19.55 11.71
C ALA A 18 65.17 19.64 10.67
N SER A 19 64.04 18.98 10.93
CA SER A 19 62.83 19.09 10.12
C SER A 19 62.01 20.29 10.59
N GLY A 20 61.79 21.26 9.69
CA GLY A 20 60.76 22.28 9.86
C GLY A 20 59.34 21.67 9.85
N PRO A 21 58.29 22.47 10.10
CA PRO A 21 56.92 21.97 10.12
C PRO A 21 56.56 21.33 8.77
N SER A 22 56.11 20.06 8.84
CA SER A 22 55.54 19.30 7.72
C SER A 22 54.30 20.02 7.18
N ASP A 23 54.19 20.12 5.86
CA ASP A 23 52.95 20.59 5.23
C ASP A 23 51.80 19.63 5.57
N ALA A 24 50.66 20.19 5.97
CA ALA A 24 49.45 19.46 6.32
C ALA A 24 48.97 18.61 5.15
N THR A 25 49.19 17.29 5.21
CA THR A 25 48.86 16.38 4.10
C THR A 25 47.51 15.72 4.38
N ILE A 26 46.50 16.03 3.58
CA ILE A 26 45.19 15.34 3.64
C ILE A 26 45.29 14.02 2.87
N VAL A 27 44.93 12.92 3.53
CA VAL A 27 44.89 11.57 2.97
C VAL A 27 43.54 10.92 3.25
N ALA A 28 43.21 9.87 2.50
CA ALA A 28 41.97 9.12 2.71
C ALA A 28 42.18 7.99 3.71
N ALA A 29 41.35 7.94 4.74
CA ALA A 29 41.14 6.77 5.58
C ALA A 29 40.12 5.85 4.89
N ILE A 30 40.58 4.68 4.42
CA ILE A 30 39.82 3.77 3.56
C ILE A 30 39.16 2.68 4.41
N GLU A 31 37.86 2.44 4.22
CA GLU A 31 37.12 1.39 4.89
C GLU A 31 37.20 0.04 4.14
N TYR A 32 37.45 -1.01 4.91
CA TYR A 32 37.45 -2.40 4.50
C TYR A 32 36.45 -3.19 5.36
N TYR A 33 35.89 -4.25 4.78
CA TYR A 33 34.96 -5.16 5.43
C TYR A 33 35.40 -6.60 5.22
N ASP A 34 35.36 -7.40 6.30
CA ASP A 34 35.52 -8.84 6.27
C ASP A 34 34.18 -9.51 6.60
N ALA A 35 33.61 -10.22 5.61
CA ALA A 35 32.30 -10.83 5.74
C ALA A 35 32.28 -12.06 6.67
N ALA A 36 33.42 -12.74 6.88
CA ALA A 36 33.48 -13.91 7.75
C ALA A 36 33.49 -13.50 9.22
N LEU A 37 34.10 -12.35 9.54
CA LEU A 37 34.11 -11.77 10.87
C LEU A 37 32.90 -10.84 11.10
N ASP A 38 32.32 -10.32 10.02
CA ASP A 38 31.38 -9.19 10.02
C ASP A 38 32.00 -7.95 10.70
N HIS A 39 33.27 -7.70 10.37
CA HIS A 39 34.09 -6.63 10.97
C HIS A 39 34.47 -5.57 9.93
N TYR A 40 34.47 -4.32 10.37
CA TYR A 40 34.98 -3.17 9.62
C TYR A 40 36.36 -2.76 10.12
N PHE A 41 37.18 -2.25 9.21
CA PHE A 41 38.51 -1.72 9.48
C PHE A 41 38.73 -0.47 8.64
N VAL A 42 39.41 0.54 9.20
CA VAL A 42 39.73 1.77 8.50
C VAL A 42 41.22 2.06 8.67
N THR A 43 41.91 2.41 7.58
CA THR A 43 43.31 2.85 7.66
C THR A 43 43.62 3.94 6.65
N ALA A 44 44.47 4.89 7.05
CA ALA A 44 45.09 5.88 6.19
C ALA A 44 46.57 5.57 5.91
N ILE A 45 47.11 4.49 6.47
CA ILE A 45 48.53 4.15 6.41
C ILE A 45 48.81 3.45 5.07
N PRO A 46 49.66 4.00 4.19
CA PRO A 46 49.85 3.47 2.83
C PRO A 46 50.31 2.01 2.77
N THR A 47 51.13 1.56 3.72
CA THR A 47 51.62 0.18 3.77
C THR A 47 50.54 -0.81 4.19
N GLU A 48 49.62 -0.42 5.08
CA GLU A 48 48.46 -1.24 5.45
C GLU A 48 47.48 -1.34 4.29
N ILE A 49 47.20 -0.22 3.61
CA ILE A 49 46.37 -0.16 2.40
C ILE A 49 46.92 -1.12 1.34
N ALA A 50 48.23 -1.02 1.02
CA ALA A 50 48.85 -1.89 0.03
C ALA A 50 48.78 -3.38 0.40
N ALA A 51 48.91 -3.72 1.68
CA ALA A 51 48.80 -5.10 2.16
C ALA A 51 47.36 -5.64 2.06
N LEU A 52 46.35 -4.83 2.38
CA LEU A 52 44.93 -5.18 2.26
C LEU A 52 44.53 -5.34 0.78
N ASP A 53 44.86 -4.37 -0.06
CA ASP A 53 44.58 -4.42 -1.50
C ASP A 53 45.33 -5.54 -2.21
N GLY A 54 46.55 -5.83 -1.76
CA GLY A 54 47.37 -6.94 -2.27
C GLY A 54 46.89 -8.32 -1.80
N GLY A 55 45.86 -8.39 -0.95
CA GLY A 55 45.31 -9.66 -0.46
C GLY A 55 46.21 -10.37 0.56
N GLN A 56 47.15 -9.69 1.19
CA GLN A 56 48.01 -10.25 2.24
C GLN A 56 47.20 -10.70 3.46
N PHE A 57 46.02 -10.09 3.66
CA PHE A 57 45.03 -10.47 4.68
C PHE A 57 43.73 -10.93 3.98
N PRO A 58 43.57 -12.25 3.74
CA PRO A 58 42.39 -12.77 3.06
C PRO A 58 41.10 -12.43 3.80
N GLY A 59 40.06 -12.05 3.06
CA GLY A 59 38.72 -11.74 3.58
C GLY A 59 38.36 -10.26 3.58
N TRP A 60 39.36 -9.37 3.63
CA TRP A 60 39.15 -7.92 3.66
C TRP A 60 38.98 -7.33 2.26
N LEU A 61 37.87 -6.64 2.04
CA LEU A 61 37.55 -5.98 0.79
C LEU A 61 37.18 -4.52 1.03
N ARG A 62 37.61 -3.62 0.13
CA ARG A 62 37.19 -2.21 0.17
C ARG A 62 35.66 -2.11 0.09
N THR A 63 35.05 -1.30 0.94
CA THR A 63 33.59 -1.06 0.91
C THR A 63 33.19 0.00 -0.13
N GLY A 64 34.17 0.75 -0.62
CA GLY A 64 33.95 1.96 -1.43
C GLY A 64 33.74 3.22 -0.60
N LEU A 65 33.70 3.11 0.74
CA LEU A 65 33.61 4.26 1.64
C LEU A 65 34.99 4.66 2.16
N SER A 66 35.17 5.96 2.34
CA SER A 66 36.35 6.57 2.93
C SER A 66 36.01 7.96 3.47
N PHE A 67 36.87 8.49 4.35
CA PHE A 67 36.82 9.90 4.75
C PHE A 67 38.22 10.49 4.81
N ASN A 68 38.31 11.81 4.84
CA ASN A 68 39.59 12.50 4.87
C ASN A 68 40.13 12.56 6.29
N VAL A 69 41.45 12.46 6.42
CA VAL A 69 42.19 12.68 7.65
C VAL A 69 43.47 13.44 7.31
N TYR A 70 44.09 14.06 8.30
CA TYR A 70 45.47 14.51 8.13
C TYR A 70 46.41 13.33 8.38
N ALA A 71 47.45 13.19 7.56
CA ALA A 71 48.47 12.17 7.76
C ALA A 71 49.14 12.33 9.14
N GLU A 72 49.61 11.23 9.71
CA GLU A 72 50.39 11.20 10.95
C GLU A 72 51.48 12.30 10.95
N GLY A 73 51.55 13.08 12.03
CA GLY A 73 52.54 14.16 12.16
C GLY A 73 52.30 15.41 11.29
N SER A 74 51.08 15.61 10.77
CA SER A 74 50.72 16.85 10.04
C SER A 74 50.63 18.08 10.93
N ALA A 75 50.45 17.91 12.24
CA ALA A 75 50.44 18.98 13.26
C ALA A 75 49.57 20.20 12.90
N VAL A 76 48.37 19.97 12.36
CA VAL A 76 47.46 21.05 11.93
C VAL A 76 46.88 21.76 13.15
N ALA A 77 46.81 23.10 13.10
CA ALA A 77 46.23 23.86 14.20
C ALA A 77 44.78 23.43 14.48
N GLY A 78 44.53 22.91 15.68
CA GLY A 78 43.21 22.44 16.12
C GLY A 78 42.88 20.99 15.75
N SER A 79 43.73 20.29 15.00
CA SER A 79 43.63 18.82 14.91
C SER A 79 44.12 18.16 16.20
N VAL A 80 43.69 16.92 16.40
CA VAL A 80 44.14 16.04 17.47
C VAL A 80 44.52 14.69 16.87
N PRO A 81 45.55 14.02 17.42
CA PRO A 81 45.93 12.69 16.98
C PRO A 81 44.87 11.66 17.39
N VAL A 82 44.66 10.65 16.55
CA VAL A 82 43.76 9.53 16.82
C VAL A 82 44.57 8.33 17.30
N CYS A 83 44.28 7.88 18.52
CA CYS A 83 44.87 6.66 19.05
C CYS A 83 44.20 5.43 18.44
N ARG A 84 44.97 4.38 18.18
CA ARG A 84 44.48 3.08 17.72
C ARG A 84 44.87 1.97 18.70
N PHE A 85 43.90 1.14 19.06
CA PHE A 85 44.09 -0.05 19.87
C PHE A 85 43.71 -1.30 19.08
N TYR A 86 44.44 -2.38 19.32
CA TYR A 86 44.06 -3.72 18.89
C TYR A 86 43.49 -4.51 20.07
N GLY A 87 42.32 -5.10 19.87
CA GLY A 87 41.68 -6.01 20.81
C GLY A 87 42.36 -7.38 20.80
N SER A 88 42.83 -7.84 21.95
CA SER A 88 43.54 -9.13 22.05
C SER A 88 42.61 -10.32 21.80
N PRO A 89 42.96 -11.26 20.88
CA PRO A 89 42.25 -12.52 20.70
C PRO A 89 42.15 -13.36 21.96
N SER A 90 43.16 -13.28 22.85
CA SER A 90 43.11 -14.00 24.13
C SER A 90 42.03 -13.46 25.08
N ALA A 91 41.56 -12.23 24.86
CA ALA A 91 40.45 -11.61 25.56
C ALA A 91 39.11 -11.77 24.82
N GLY A 92 39.09 -12.55 23.73
CA GLY A 92 37.90 -12.76 22.90
C GLY A 92 37.60 -11.65 21.90
N LEU A 93 38.54 -10.71 21.69
CA LEU A 93 38.42 -9.59 20.76
C LEU A 93 39.21 -9.87 19.47
N ASP A 94 38.82 -9.31 18.32
CA ASP A 94 39.67 -9.35 17.11
C ASP A 94 39.32 -8.16 16.20
N SER A 95 39.59 -6.97 16.71
CA SER A 95 39.17 -5.72 16.09
C SER A 95 40.05 -4.54 16.50
N HIS A 96 39.80 -3.40 15.85
CA HIS A 96 40.47 -2.15 16.16
C HIS A 96 39.50 -1.14 16.76
N PHE A 97 40.00 -0.36 17.72
CA PHE A 97 39.30 0.76 18.33
C PHE A 97 40.08 2.05 18.11
N TYR A 98 39.38 3.11 17.72
CA TYR A 98 39.92 4.42 17.41
C TYR A 98 39.24 5.51 18.23
N SER A 99 40.03 6.45 18.75
CA SER A 99 39.52 7.63 19.43
C SER A 99 40.36 8.88 19.18
N ALA A 100 39.68 9.99 18.91
CA ALA A 100 40.27 11.34 18.90
C ALA A 100 40.30 11.98 20.29
N SER A 101 39.73 11.32 21.31
CA SER A 101 39.66 11.83 22.68
C SER A 101 40.83 11.33 23.49
N VAL A 102 41.75 12.22 23.84
CA VAL A 102 42.90 11.90 24.70
C VAL A 102 42.44 11.25 26.01
N LEU A 103 41.33 11.73 26.58
CA LEU A 103 40.77 11.15 27.80
C LEU A 103 40.27 9.71 27.57
N GLU A 104 39.56 9.45 26.47
CA GLU A 104 39.09 8.10 26.13
C GLU A 104 40.28 7.15 25.90
N CYS A 105 41.31 7.60 25.15
CA CYS A 105 42.54 6.84 24.95
C CYS A 105 43.20 6.44 26.27
N GLN A 106 43.32 7.38 27.23
CA GLN A 106 43.90 7.08 28.54
C GLN A 106 43.01 6.16 29.39
N LEU A 107 41.69 6.33 29.33
CA LEU A 107 40.74 5.46 30.04
C LEU A 107 40.77 4.03 29.51
N VAL A 108 40.93 3.81 28.20
CA VAL A 108 41.07 2.47 27.63
C VAL A 108 42.32 1.78 28.16
N LYS A 109 43.47 2.47 28.16
CA LYS A 109 44.74 1.96 28.73
C LYS A 109 44.59 1.56 30.20
N GLN A 110 43.86 2.35 30.98
CA GLN A 110 43.71 2.13 32.43
C GLN A 110 42.67 1.05 32.78
N ARG A 111 41.53 1.03 32.08
CA ARG A 111 40.39 0.16 32.43
C ARG A 111 40.45 -1.22 31.81
N PHE A 112 41.14 -1.38 30.68
CA PHE A 112 41.19 -2.64 29.94
C PHE A 112 42.63 -3.14 29.70
N PRO A 113 43.49 -3.20 30.73
CA PRO A 113 44.86 -3.67 30.57
C PRO A 113 44.88 -5.11 30.05
N GLY A 114 45.65 -5.35 28.99
CA GLY A 114 45.82 -6.67 28.38
C GLY A 114 44.67 -7.13 27.46
N ALA A 115 43.51 -6.46 27.49
CA ALA A 115 42.42 -6.69 26.53
C ALA A 115 42.53 -5.76 25.33
N TRP A 116 42.74 -4.46 25.56
CA TRP A 116 42.99 -3.47 24.49
C TRP A 116 44.45 -3.03 24.53
N LEU A 117 45.21 -3.39 23.49
CA LEU A 117 46.63 -3.08 23.37
C LEU A 117 46.80 -1.85 22.50
N LEU A 118 47.46 -0.81 23.03
CA LEU A 118 47.79 0.37 22.24
C LEU A 118 48.73 -0.01 21.11
N GLU A 119 48.37 0.33 19.88
CA GLU A 119 49.23 0.18 18.71
C GLU A 119 49.95 1.48 18.39
N SER A 120 49.22 2.59 18.36
CA SER A 120 49.78 3.93 18.20
C SER A 120 48.91 4.97 18.90
N ASP A 121 49.55 6.03 19.41
CA ASP A 121 48.87 7.23 19.90
C ASP A 121 48.48 8.20 18.76
N ASP A 122 49.01 8.00 17.55
CA ASP A 122 48.70 8.76 16.35
C ASP A 122 48.76 7.83 15.12
N VAL A 123 47.61 7.49 14.53
CA VAL A 123 47.54 6.79 13.22
C VAL A 123 47.10 7.72 12.09
N PHE A 124 46.59 8.90 12.45
CA PHE A 124 46.18 10.02 11.63
C PHE A 124 45.61 11.10 12.56
N GLU A 125 45.47 12.34 12.08
CA GLU A 125 44.88 13.43 12.84
C GLU A 125 43.55 13.90 12.25
N VAL A 126 42.64 14.34 13.12
CA VAL A 126 41.29 14.84 12.79
C VAL A 126 40.94 16.03 13.68
N PHE A 127 39.85 16.73 13.39
CA PHE A 127 39.32 17.72 14.33
C PHE A 127 38.50 17.05 15.44
N PHE A 128 38.49 17.67 16.62
CA PHE A 128 37.69 17.22 17.75
C PHE A 128 36.33 17.93 17.79
N PRO A 129 35.19 17.23 17.91
CA PRO A 129 33.87 17.85 17.98
C PRO A 129 33.68 18.59 19.31
N ASN A 130 32.71 19.51 19.34
CA ASN A 130 32.19 20.02 20.61
C ASN A 130 31.58 18.85 21.41
N GLN A 131 31.99 18.69 22.68
CA GLN A 131 31.61 17.53 23.49
C GLN A 131 30.14 17.55 23.93
N ASP A 132 29.53 18.73 24.05
CA ASP A 132 28.13 18.87 24.47
C ASP A 132 27.17 18.75 23.28
N THR A 133 27.53 19.35 22.13
CA THR A 133 26.64 19.46 20.97
C THR A 133 26.97 18.49 19.84
N GLY A 134 28.15 17.88 19.84
CA GLY A 134 28.63 17.05 18.72
C GLY A 134 28.99 17.84 17.46
N GLN A 135 28.97 19.17 17.52
CA GLN A 135 29.20 20.02 16.35
C GLN A 135 30.68 20.02 15.96
N CYS A 136 30.95 19.79 14.67
CA CYS A 136 32.29 19.88 14.11
C CYS A 136 32.73 21.33 13.87
N PRO A 137 34.04 21.64 14.00
CA PRO A 137 34.59 22.94 13.61
C PRO A 137 34.27 23.29 12.15
N ALA A 138 34.22 24.58 11.83
CA ALA A 138 33.94 25.05 10.48
C ALA A 138 34.93 24.46 9.46
N GLY A 139 34.43 24.02 8.31
CA GLY A 139 35.25 23.38 7.26
C GLY A 139 35.56 21.90 7.50
N SER A 140 34.90 21.27 8.49
CA SER A 140 34.98 19.82 8.75
C SER A 140 33.59 19.20 8.85
N ILE A 141 33.50 17.88 8.69
CA ILE A 141 32.25 17.11 8.69
C ILE A 141 32.28 16.00 9.75
N PRO A 142 31.13 15.60 10.31
CA PRO A 142 31.07 14.57 11.34
C PRO A 142 31.49 13.20 10.79
N VAL A 143 32.26 12.48 11.59
CA VAL A 143 32.50 11.05 11.48
C VAL A 143 31.77 10.38 12.64
N TYR A 144 30.83 9.51 12.31
CA TYR A 144 30.02 8.74 13.23
C TYR A 144 30.70 7.40 13.57
N ARG A 145 30.55 6.94 14.81
CA ARG A 145 31.04 5.63 15.30
C ARG A 145 29.86 4.73 15.66
N ALA A 146 29.79 3.54 15.07
CA ALA A 146 28.78 2.53 15.38
C ALA A 146 29.44 1.28 15.96
N TRP A 147 29.08 0.91 17.20
CA TRP A 147 29.58 -0.28 17.90
C TRP A 147 28.61 -1.45 17.78
N ASN A 148 29.09 -2.63 17.41
CA ASN A 148 28.25 -3.81 17.16
C ASN A 148 27.64 -4.46 18.42
N GLN A 149 28.03 -4.04 19.63
CA GLN A 149 27.58 -4.60 20.92
C GLN A 149 27.77 -6.12 21.07
N ARG A 150 28.72 -6.70 20.34
CA ARG A 150 29.10 -8.12 20.45
C ARG A 150 30.28 -8.31 21.39
N VAL A 151 30.47 -9.54 21.87
CA VAL A 151 31.61 -9.91 22.72
C VAL A 151 32.95 -9.63 22.02
N ASP A 152 33.04 -9.93 20.73
CA ASP A 152 34.24 -9.70 19.94
C ASP A 152 34.47 -8.24 19.54
N SER A 153 33.46 -7.38 19.77
CA SER A 153 33.45 -5.92 19.64
C SER A 153 34.03 -5.40 18.34
N ASN A 154 33.24 -4.74 17.49
CA ASN A 154 33.75 -4.04 16.32
C ASN A 154 33.09 -2.66 16.19
N HIS A 155 33.88 -1.67 15.76
CA HIS A 155 33.45 -0.30 15.56
C HIS A 155 33.56 0.05 14.07
N ARG A 156 32.48 0.59 13.50
CA ARG A 156 32.46 1.14 12.15
C ARG A 156 32.49 2.67 12.19
N TYR A 157 33.29 3.28 11.33
CA TYR A 157 33.47 4.73 11.26
C TYR A 157 33.06 5.26 9.89
N THR A 158 32.17 6.25 9.84
CA THR A 158 31.62 6.74 8.57
C THR A 158 31.22 8.21 8.65
N THR A 159 31.32 8.94 7.54
CA THR A 159 30.77 10.30 7.40
C THR A 159 29.32 10.29 6.89
N ASP A 160 28.79 9.13 6.49
CA ASP A 160 27.44 8.99 5.94
C ASP A 160 26.43 8.68 7.06
N LEU A 161 25.51 9.61 7.28
CA LEU A 161 24.44 9.46 8.27
C LEU A 161 23.51 8.28 7.96
N ALA A 162 23.23 8.00 6.70
CA ALA A 162 22.39 6.87 6.31
C ALA A 162 23.07 5.53 6.66
N VAL A 163 24.40 5.45 6.51
CA VAL A 163 25.18 4.28 6.93
C VAL A 163 25.09 4.11 8.45
N LEU A 164 25.27 5.17 9.24
CA LEU A 164 25.10 5.08 10.70
C LEU A 164 23.71 4.54 11.06
N LEU A 165 22.65 5.15 10.53
CA LEU A 165 21.28 4.75 10.84
C LEU A 165 20.98 3.31 10.41
N ALA A 166 21.55 2.85 9.29
CA ALA A 166 21.45 1.47 8.86
C ALA A 166 22.17 0.50 9.82
N MET A 167 23.32 0.88 10.39
CA MET A 167 24.00 0.06 11.40
C MET A 167 23.21 0.03 12.71
N VAL A 168 22.67 1.16 13.14
CA VAL A 168 21.79 1.23 14.33
C VAL A 168 20.56 0.34 14.15
N ALA A 169 19.94 0.35 12.96
CA ALA A 169 18.83 -0.55 12.63
C ALA A 169 19.23 -2.04 12.67
N LYS A 170 20.51 -2.37 12.47
CA LYS A 170 21.07 -3.72 12.65
C LYS A 170 21.42 -4.06 14.10
N GLY A 171 21.14 -3.18 15.06
CA GLY A 171 21.40 -3.38 16.48
C GLY A 171 22.71 -2.77 17.01
N TYR A 172 23.43 -1.99 16.18
CA TYR A 172 24.63 -1.29 16.63
C TYR A 172 24.26 -0.11 17.54
N ALA A 173 25.12 0.22 18.49
CA ALA A 173 25.03 1.44 19.29
C ALA A 173 25.77 2.59 18.58
N ALA A 174 25.13 3.74 18.44
CA ALA A 174 25.81 4.96 17.98
C ALA A 174 26.55 5.61 19.15
N GLU A 175 27.83 5.91 18.97
CA GLU A 175 28.72 6.44 20.01
C GLU A 175 29.34 7.77 19.58
N GLY A 176 29.55 8.67 20.55
CA GLY A 176 30.21 9.95 20.34
C GLY A 176 29.62 11.06 21.21
N TYR A 177 29.75 12.29 20.73
CA TYR A 177 29.34 13.52 21.40
C TYR A 177 28.09 14.14 20.74
N GLY A 178 27.28 14.83 21.54
CA GLY A 178 26.06 15.51 21.08
C GLY A 178 24.76 14.72 21.27
N PRO A 179 23.62 15.42 21.31
CA PRO A 179 22.31 14.79 21.51
C PRO A 179 21.76 14.14 20.24
N GLY A 180 20.88 13.16 20.41
CA GLY A 180 20.11 12.55 19.32
C GLY A 180 20.68 11.23 18.79
N PRO A 181 20.10 10.69 17.70
CA PRO A 181 20.43 9.34 17.21
C PRO A 181 21.76 9.28 16.44
N ALA A 182 22.46 10.40 16.27
CA ALA A 182 23.68 10.50 15.46
C ALA A 182 24.78 11.30 16.16
N PRO A 183 25.29 10.83 17.31
CA PRO A 183 26.41 11.48 17.99
C PRO A 183 27.70 11.44 17.14
N THR A 184 28.47 12.52 17.19
CA THR A 184 29.71 12.69 16.42
C THR A 184 30.91 12.17 17.21
N ALA A 185 31.66 11.22 16.66
CA ALA A 185 32.84 10.66 17.33
C ALA A 185 34.11 11.49 17.05
N MET A 186 34.27 11.97 15.82
CA MET A 186 35.38 12.83 15.40
C MET A 186 34.97 13.67 14.18
N CYS A 187 35.82 14.59 13.72
CA CYS A 187 35.51 15.49 12.61
C CYS A 187 36.57 15.42 11.51
N SER A 188 36.17 14.93 10.33
CA SER A 188 37.02 14.76 9.15
C SER A 188 37.37 16.12 8.55
N PRO A 189 38.66 16.43 8.26
CA PRO A 189 39.04 17.65 7.56
C PRO A 189 38.47 17.72 6.14
N GLY A 190 37.99 18.91 5.78
CA GLY A 190 37.48 19.23 4.45
C GLY A 190 35.95 19.26 4.36
N GLY A 191 35.43 20.39 3.92
CA GLY A 191 34.25 20.49 3.07
C GLY A 191 34.35 21.77 2.23
N PRO A 192 34.18 21.75 0.89
CA PRO A 192 33.51 20.72 0.10
C PRO A 192 34.34 20.13 -1.07
N SER A 193 34.28 18.80 -1.24
CA SER A 193 34.24 18.13 -2.55
C SER A 193 34.01 16.63 -2.35
N GLY A 194 33.01 16.05 -3.04
CA GLY A 194 33.02 14.60 -3.28
C GLY A 194 32.01 13.73 -2.53
N GLY A 195 30.85 14.23 -2.12
CA GLY A 195 29.67 13.40 -2.37
C GLY A 195 29.63 13.18 -3.89
N ALA A 196 29.50 11.95 -4.38
CA ALA A 196 29.33 11.72 -5.82
C ALA A 196 28.27 12.71 -6.35
N VAL A 197 28.42 13.16 -7.61
CA VAL A 197 27.39 13.98 -8.26
C VAL A 197 26.03 13.33 -7.96
N PRO A 198 25.03 14.06 -7.44
CA PRO A 198 23.81 13.44 -6.96
C PRO A 198 23.18 12.58 -8.05
N VAL A 199 22.59 11.45 -7.68
CA VAL A 199 21.75 10.65 -8.58
C VAL A 199 20.37 10.58 -7.98
N CYS A 200 19.38 11.11 -8.69
CA CYS A 200 18.00 11.21 -8.23
C CYS A 200 17.12 10.16 -8.91
N ALA A 201 16.11 9.69 -8.20
CA ALA A 201 15.09 8.76 -8.68
C ALA A 201 13.72 9.19 -8.15
N PRO A 202 13.03 10.11 -8.84
CA PRO A 202 11.83 10.71 -8.30
C PRO A 202 10.69 9.69 -8.15
N THR A 203 9.90 9.81 -7.09
CA THR A 203 8.67 9.04 -6.85
C THR A 203 7.49 9.97 -6.59
N ALA A 204 6.26 9.51 -6.85
CA ALA A 204 5.03 10.24 -6.57
C ALA A 204 4.16 9.48 -5.55
N THR A 205 3.36 10.21 -4.76
CA THR A 205 2.36 9.59 -3.87
C THR A 205 1.26 8.85 -4.63
N ASP A 206 0.96 9.28 -5.85
CA ASP A 206 0.03 8.65 -6.78
C ASP A 206 0.52 8.91 -8.21
N THR A 207 0.66 7.85 -9.01
CA THR A 207 1.08 7.93 -10.42
C THR A 207 -0.10 7.98 -11.39
N ALA A 208 -1.33 7.83 -10.90
CA ALA A 208 -2.57 7.96 -11.68
C ALA A 208 -3.66 8.80 -10.96
N PRO A 209 -3.33 10.01 -10.47
CA PRO A 209 -4.28 10.89 -9.78
C PRO A 209 -5.37 11.41 -10.75
N TYR A 210 -6.51 11.82 -10.20
CA TYR A 210 -7.49 12.59 -10.98
C TYR A 210 -7.05 14.04 -11.12
N VAL A 211 -7.40 14.66 -12.24
CA VAL A 211 -7.20 16.11 -12.46
C VAL A 211 -7.80 16.93 -11.32
N GLY A 212 -7.12 18.00 -10.93
CA GLY A 212 -7.49 18.88 -9.81
C GLY A 212 -7.06 18.41 -8.43
N THR A 213 -6.58 17.16 -8.27
CA THR A 213 -6.01 16.68 -7.00
C THR A 213 -4.55 17.11 -6.83
N THR A 214 -4.05 17.10 -5.60
CA THR A 214 -2.64 17.40 -5.29
C THR A 214 -1.91 16.14 -4.92
N ILE A 215 -0.82 15.87 -5.62
CA ILE A 215 0.15 14.81 -5.30
C ILE A 215 1.42 15.42 -4.74
N THR A 216 2.20 14.60 -4.05
CA THR A 216 3.55 14.96 -3.61
C THR A 216 4.58 14.12 -4.35
N LEU A 217 5.57 14.79 -4.91
CA LEU A 217 6.76 14.21 -5.55
C LEU A 217 7.93 14.26 -4.57
N PHE A 218 8.73 13.20 -4.55
CA PHE A 218 9.96 13.09 -3.75
C PHE A 218 11.13 12.84 -4.69
N ALA A 219 12.23 13.57 -4.54
CA ALA A 219 13.37 13.50 -5.46
C ALA A 219 14.20 12.21 -5.31
N ASN A 220 14.26 11.67 -4.08
CA ASN A 220 15.07 10.53 -3.64
C ASN A 220 16.47 10.49 -4.29
N CYS A 221 17.39 11.28 -3.73
CA CYS A 221 18.72 11.44 -4.30
C CYS A 221 19.82 10.89 -3.40
N THR A 222 20.84 10.31 -4.01
CA THR A 222 22.14 10.00 -3.39
C THR A 222 23.06 11.23 -3.42
N GLY A 223 24.24 11.16 -2.79
CA GLY A 223 25.25 12.22 -2.89
C GLY A 223 24.90 13.51 -2.14
N THR A 224 23.95 13.47 -1.20
CA THR A 224 23.58 14.56 -0.28
C THR A 224 23.41 15.91 -1.00
N PRO A 225 22.44 16.05 -1.92
CA PRO A 225 22.17 17.33 -2.58
C PRO A 225 21.80 18.41 -1.56
N SER A 226 22.36 19.59 -1.77
CA SER A 226 22.06 20.81 -1.02
C SER A 226 21.04 21.71 -1.75
N GLY A 227 20.67 21.38 -2.99
CA GLY A 227 19.67 22.11 -3.77
C GLY A 227 18.92 21.20 -4.76
N PHE A 228 17.72 21.61 -5.13
CA PHE A 228 16.87 20.90 -6.08
C PHE A 228 16.24 21.87 -7.07
N ALA A 229 16.19 21.49 -8.34
CA ALA A 229 15.45 22.18 -9.37
C ALA A 229 14.43 21.24 -9.99
N TRP A 230 13.15 21.55 -9.80
CA TRP A 230 12.04 20.78 -10.35
C TRP A 230 11.50 21.42 -11.65
N THR A 231 11.11 20.58 -12.60
CA THR A 231 10.35 20.93 -13.80
C THR A 231 9.02 20.17 -13.76
N GLY A 232 7.92 20.85 -14.08
CA GLY A 232 6.55 20.33 -13.95
C GLY A 232 5.88 20.70 -12.62
N CYS A 233 6.66 21.09 -11.60
CA CYS A 233 6.18 21.63 -10.33
C CYS A 233 7.21 22.61 -9.75
N SER A 234 6.83 23.44 -8.77
CA SER A 234 7.69 24.50 -8.23
C SER A 234 8.14 24.17 -6.80
N SER A 235 9.42 23.82 -6.63
CA SER A 235 10.05 23.65 -5.31
C SER A 235 11.58 23.76 -5.41
N THR A 236 12.21 24.16 -4.31
CA THR A 236 13.67 24.17 -4.14
C THR A 236 14.17 23.05 -3.21
N GLY A 237 13.24 22.29 -2.61
CA GLY A 237 13.54 21.16 -1.72
C GLY A 237 13.38 19.79 -2.39
N GLY A 238 13.75 18.73 -1.67
CA GLY A 238 13.60 17.34 -2.14
C GLY A 238 12.15 16.85 -2.28
N ARG A 239 11.18 17.70 -1.92
CA ARG A 239 9.74 17.48 -2.06
C ARG A 239 9.14 18.54 -2.97
N CYS A 240 8.21 18.16 -3.83
CA CYS A 240 7.48 19.09 -4.70
C CYS A 240 6.00 18.69 -4.79
N ASP A 241 5.08 19.59 -4.47
CA ASP A 241 3.65 19.31 -4.61
C ASP A 241 3.18 19.75 -6.01
N ALA A 242 2.33 18.94 -6.64
CA ALA A 242 1.88 19.15 -8.01
C ALA A 242 0.38 18.89 -8.17
N THR A 243 -0.25 19.69 -9.02
CA THR A 243 -1.65 19.53 -9.44
C THR A 243 -1.74 19.81 -10.93
N SER A 244 -2.35 18.90 -11.69
CA SER A 244 -2.70 19.13 -13.10
C SER A 244 -4.19 19.37 -13.25
N ILE A 245 -4.56 20.32 -14.11
CA ILE A 245 -5.95 20.54 -14.55
C ILE A 245 -6.25 19.88 -15.90
N VAL A 246 -5.24 19.28 -16.53
CA VAL A 246 -5.35 18.57 -17.81
C VAL A 246 -5.06 17.08 -17.60
N SER A 247 -5.84 16.23 -18.26
CA SER A 247 -5.61 14.79 -18.27
C SER A 247 -4.51 14.41 -19.27
N GLY A 248 -3.97 13.20 -19.09
CA GLY A 248 -2.84 12.68 -19.83
C GLY A 248 -1.56 12.63 -19.00
N ILE A 249 -0.48 12.18 -19.65
CA ILE A 249 0.81 12.01 -19.02
C ILE A 249 1.47 13.39 -18.82
N GLN A 250 1.83 13.68 -17.58
CA GLN A 250 2.67 14.82 -17.21
C GLN A 250 3.99 14.29 -16.66
N THR A 251 5.10 14.75 -17.25
CA THR A 251 6.45 14.35 -16.85
C THR A 251 7.01 15.37 -15.87
N TYR A 252 7.41 14.90 -14.68
CA TYR A 252 8.07 15.72 -13.68
C TYR A 252 9.54 15.35 -13.63
N THR A 253 10.41 16.35 -13.65
CA THR A 253 11.86 16.16 -13.70
C THR A 253 12.52 16.88 -12.55
N VAL A 254 13.49 16.23 -11.90
CA VAL A 254 14.30 16.82 -10.83
C VAL A 254 15.77 16.77 -11.17
N VAL A 255 16.47 17.85 -10.85
CA VAL A 255 17.93 17.94 -10.83
C VAL A 255 18.37 18.28 -9.42
N GLY A 256 19.11 17.38 -8.77
CA GLY A 256 19.73 17.62 -7.48
C GLY A 256 21.12 18.22 -7.65
N SER A 257 21.51 19.18 -6.80
CA SER A 257 22.83 19.82 -6.86
C SER A 257 23.54 19.77 -5.51
N ASN A 258 24.84 19.56 -5.55
CA ASN A 258 25.75 19.74 -4.43
C ASN A 258 27.02 20.47 -4.93
N ALA A 259 28.03 20.60 -4.07
CA ALA A 259 29.30 21.21 -4.44
C ALA A 259 30.10 20.42 -5.51
N SER A 260 29.81 19.12 -5.70
CA SER A 260 30.45 18.27 -6.72
C SER A 260 29.81 18.42 -8.10
N GLY A 261 28.60 18.97 -8.19
CA GLY A 261 27.90 19.23 -9.44
C GLY A 261 26.39 18.96 -9.37
N THR A 262 25.76 18.93 -10.54
CA THR A 262 24.33 18.66 -10.72
C THR A 262 24.11 17.24 -11.21
N SER A 263 23.09 16.57 -10.70
CA SER A 263 22.64 15.28 -11.23
C SER A 263 22.29 15.38 -12.71
N VAL A 264 22.33 14.24 -13.40
CA VAL A 264 21.54 14.11 -14.62
C VAL A 264 20.05 14.33 -14.28
N PRO A 265 19.27 14.96 -15.16
CA PRO A 265 17.83 15.09 -14.93
C PRO A 265 17.17 13.72 -14.81
N ALA A 266 16.44 13.51 -13.73
CA ALA A 266 15.68 12.29 -13.49
C ALA A 266 14.18 12.59 -13.54
N SER A 267 13.41 11.75 -14.23
CA SER A 267 12.00 12.02 -14.51
C SER A 267 11.08 10.92 -14.00
N ILE A 268 9.85 11.31 -13.68
CA ILE A 268 8.73 10.40 -13.43
C ILE A 268 7.51 10.87 -14.23
N ASP A 269 6.84 9.93 -14.87
CA ASP A 269 5.58 10.16 -15.57
C ASP A 269 4.40 9.92 -14.61
N VAL A 270 3.50 10.89 -14.53
CA VAL A 270 2.24 10.77 -13.80
C VAL A 270 1.10 10.87 -14.81
N HIS A 271 0.23 9.88 -14.82
CA HIS A 271 -0.91 9.81 -15.73
C HIS A 271 -2.16 10.43 -15.08
N TRP A 272 -2.38 11.72 -15.31
CA TRP A 272 -3.54 12.41 -14.79
C TRP A 272 -4.81 11.95 -15.49
N ARG A 273 -5.77 11.44 -14.73
CA ARG A 273 -7.03 10.90 -15.25
C ARG A 273 -8.14 11.96 -15.19
N ASP A 274 -9.02 11.93 -16.18
CA ASP A 274 -10.28 12.69 -16.10
C ASP A 274 -11.09 12.22 -14.89
N LEU A 275 -11.83 13.15 -14.29
CA LEU A 275 -12.79 12.81 -13.25
C LEU A 275 -13.86 11.90 -13.85
N PRO A 276 -14.23 10.79 -13.19
CA PRO A 276 -15.34 9.97 -13.65
C PRO A 276 -16.65 10.78 -13.60
N PRO A 277 -17.69 10.41 -14.36
CA PRO A 277 -19.02 10.98 -14.16
C PRO A 277 -19.51 10.75 -12.73
N ALA A 278 -20.36 11.64 -12.22
CA ALA A 278 -21.01 11.42 -10.93
C ALA A 278 -21.98 10.21 -11.03
N PRO A 279 -22.07 9.34 -10.00
CA PRO A 279 -22.85 8.10 -10.10
C PRO A 279 -24.35 8.34 -10.24
N THR A 280 -25.02 7.60 -11.11
CA THR A 280 -26.50 7.58 -11.21
C THR A 280 -27.04 6.28 -10.65
N CYS A 281 -27.97 6.35 -9.70
CA CYS A 281 -28.50 5.17 -9.01
C CYS A 281 -29.96 4.89 -9.35
N SER A 282 -30.33 3.63 -9.23
CA SER A 282 -31.70 3.14 -9.09
C SER A 282 -31.83 2.41 -7.75
N MET A 283 -33.05 2.30 -7.23
CA MET A 283 -33.30 1.66 -5.94
C MET A 283 -34.13 0.40 -6.12
N ILE A 284 -33.67 -0.68 -5.49
CA ILE A 284 -34.30 -1.99 -5.48
C ILE A 284 -34.89 -2.18 -4.09
N ILE A 285 -36.11 -2.70 -4.00
CA ILE A 285 -36.79 -2.98 -2.72
C ILE A 285 -36.93 -4.48 -2.58
N THR A 286 -36.37 -5.06 -1.50
CA THR A 286 -36.58 -6.47 -1.17
C THR A 286 -37.33 -6.62 0.16
N SER A 287 -38.37 -7.46 0.20
CA SER A 287 -39.21 -7.69 1.37
C SER A 287 -39.90 -9.06 1.36
N ASN A 288 -40.31 -9.55 2.53
CA ASN A 288 -41.06 -10.82 2.66
C ASN A 288 -42.57 -10.68 2.40
N THR A 289 -43.08 -9.45 2.33
CA THR A 289 -44.44 -9.15 1.86
C THR A 289 -44.39 -8.00 0.89
N VAL A 290 -45.33 -7.93 -0.05
CA VAL A 290 -45.43 -6.84 -1.01
C VAL A 290 -46.87 -6.32 -1.03
N PRO A 291 -47.12 -5.08 -0.55
CA PRO A 291 -46.17 -4.17 0.11
C PRO A 291 -45.71 -4.68 1.51
N PRO A 292 -44.61 -4.14 2.07
CA PRO A 292 -44.12 -4.56 3.40
C PRO A 292 -45.06 -4.12 4.53
N VAL A 293 -45.14 -4.91 5.60
CA VAL A 293 -45.90 -4.58 6.83
C VAL A 293 -45.09 -3.64 7.72
N ALA A 294 -45.73 -2.71 8.43
CA ALA A 294 -45.07 -1.86 9.41
C ALA A 294 -44.21 -2.71 10.39
N ASN A 295 -43.03 -2.21 10.71
CA ASN A 295 -41.95 -2.85 11.49
C ASN A 295 -41.24 -4.06 10.84
N SER A 296 -41.75 -4.61 9.72
CA SER A 296 -40.99 -5.60 8.95
C SER A 296 -39.80 -4.95 8.21
N LEU A 297 -38.82 -5.76 7.81
CA LEU A 297 -37.70 -5.28 7.00
C LEU A 297 -38.12 -5.06 5.54
N ALA A 298 -37.84 -3.87 5.03
CA ALA A 298 -37.70 -3.60 3.61
C ALA A 298 -36.24 -3.23 3.33
N LEU A 299 -35.50 -4.11 2.65
CA LEU A 299 -34.12 -3.86 2.29
C LEU A 299 -34.07 -3.01 1.02
N LEU A 300 -33.56 -1.80 1.13
CA LEU A 300 -33.34 -0.88 0.02
C LEU A 300 -31.91 -1.05 -0.48
N THR A 301 -31.75 -1.42 -1.75
CA THR A 301 -30.43 -1.60 -2.38
C THR A 301 -30.24 -0.57 -3.48
N ALA A 302 -29.18 0.22 -3.39
CA ALA A 302 -28.77 1.15 -4.43
C ALA A 302 -27.97 0.40 -5.50
N ALA A 303 -28.49 0.38 -6.73
CA ALA A 303 -27.78 -0.08 -7.91
C ALA A 303 -27.32 1.13 -8.72
N CYS A 304 -26.02 1.40 -8.72
CA CYS A 304 -25.45 2.62 -9.28
C CYS A 304 -24.56 2.34 -10.48
N SER A 305 -24.53 3.29 -11.42
CA SER A 305 -23.47 3.41 -12.41
C SER A 305 -22.17 3.86 -11.76
N GLU A 306 -21.07 3.75 -12.51
CA GLU A 306 -19.72 4.01 -12.01
C GLU A 306 -19.40 3.14 -10.78
N THR A 307 -18.32 3.47 -10.05
CA THR A 307 -17.97 2.81 -8.78
C THR A 307 -18.08 3.83 -7.65
N PRO A 308 -19.25 3.95 -6.99
CA PRO A 308 -19.40 4.86 -5.87
C PRO A 308 -18.48 4.50 -4.70
N THR A 309 -18.01 5.52 -3.99
CA THR A 309 -17.19 5.41 -2.79
C THR A 309 -17.94 5.80 -1.52
N ALA A 310 -19.09 6.46 -1.64
CA ALA A 310 -19.95 6.81 -0.50
C ALA A 310 -21.43 6.89 -0.90
N TYR A 311 -22.30 6.70 0.09
CA TYR A 311 -23.76 6.74 -0.05
C TYR A 311 -24.36 7.62 1.03
N ASN A 312 -25.33 8.45 0.68
CA ASN A 312 -26.08 9.28 1.60
C ASN A 312 -27.58 8.99 1.47
N TRP A 313 -28.15 8.37 2.50
CA TRP A 313 -29.55 7.96 2.54
C TRP A 313 -30.42 8.97 3.30
N THR A 314 -31.64 9.19 2.81
CA THR A 314 -32.69 9.94 3.49
C THR A 314 -33.82 9.00 3.90
N ASN A 315 -34.38 9.21 5.10
CA ASN A 315 -35.36 8.33 5.76
C ASN A 315 -34.84 6.90 6.04
N CYS A 316 -33.53 6.70 5.92
CA CYS A 316 -32.83 5.50 6.35
C CYS A 316 -31.39 5.86 6.74
N THR A 317 -30.79 5.07 7.62
CA THR A 317 -29.43 5.30 8.11
C THR A 317 -28.50 4.21 7.59
N SER A 318 -27.69 4.54 6.59
CA SER A 318 -26.61 3.68 6.10
C SER A 318 -25.53 4.51 5.40
N GLY A 319 -24.27 4.06 5.48
CA GLY A 319 -23.15 4.58 4.67
C GLY A 319 -22.79 3.70 3.48
N ALA A 320 -23.54 2.62 3.25
CA ALA A 320 -23.30 1.62 2.21
C ALA A 320 -24.42 1.64 1.15
N TYR A 321 -24.26 0.82 0.12
CA TYR A 321 -25.26 0.61 -0.94
C TYR A 321 -26.54 -0.08 -0.45
N LEU A 322 -26.53 -0.65 0.76
CA LEU A 322 -27.68 -1.28 1.40
C LEU A 322 -28.22 -0.40 2.53
N CYS A 323 -29.54 -0.31 2.64
CA CYS A 323 -30.25 0.34 3.72
C CYS A 323 -31.33 -0.62 4.25
N GLU A 324 -31.30 -0.90 5.55
CA GLU A 324 -32.33 -1.67 6.23
C GLU A 324 -33.45 -0.74 6.71
N ALA A 325 -34.52 -0.59 5.91
CA ALA A 325 -35.63 0.29 6.26
C ALA A 325 -36.68 -0.46 7.08
N ARG A 326 -37.18 0.21 8.13
CA ARG A 326 -38.37 -0.20 8.91
C ARG A 326 -39.20 1.06 9.21
N SER A 327 -40.52 0.98 9.06
CA SER A 327 -41.43 2.06 9.47
C SER A 327 -42.34 1.58 10.60
N PRO A 328 -42.44 2.32 11.73
CA PRO A 328 -43.32 1.96 12.84
C PRO A 328 -44.80 2.17 12.51
N SER A 329 -45.12 2.99 11.52
CA SER A 329 -46.48 3.29 11.10
C SER A 329 -46.75 2.82 9.67
N ALA A 330 -48.00 2.43 9.43
CA ALA A 330 -48.51 2.20 8.09
C ALA A 330 -48.61 3.52 7.32
N GLY A 331 -48.47 3.45 6.00
CA GLY A 331 -48.53 4.59 5.09
C GLY A 331 -47.35 4.67 4.13
N LEU A 332 -47.45 5.59 3.18
CA LEU A 332 -46.42 5.84 2.18
C LEU A 332 -45.23 6.56 2.81
N GLN A 333 -44.04 6.01 2.64
CA GLN A 333 -42.76 6.62 3.00
C GLN A 333 -41.87 6.71 1.77
N THR A 334 -41.23 7.85 1.57
CA THR A 334 -40.31 8.08 0.46
C THR A 334 -38.88 8.04 0.96
N TYR A 335 -38.05 7.22 0.35
CA TYR A 335 -36.63 7.09 0.63
C TYR A 335 -35.85 7.65 -0.54
N SER A 336 -34.65 8.16 -0.25
CA SER A 336 -33.73 8.56 -1.30
C SER A 336 -32.30 8.20 -0.97
N VAL A 337 -31.50 8.01 -2.02
CA VAL A 337 -30.06 7.79 -1.93
C VAL A 337 -29.35 8.62 -2.97
N SER A 338 -28.32 9.36 -2.57
CA SER A 338 -27.32 9.90 -3.49
C SER A 338 -25.99 9.21 -3.25
N ALA A 339 -25.30 8.88 -4.33
CA ALA A 339 -24.00 8.24 -4.29
C ALA A 339 -22.93 9.19 -4.83
N SER A 340 -21.71 9.09 -4.31
CA SER A 340 -20.60 9.93 -4.74
C SER A 340 -19.35 9.12 -5.07
N ASN A 341 -18.56 9.65 -5.99
CA ASN A 341 -17.23 9.19 -6.33
C ASN A 341 -16.29 10.42 -6.49
N ALA A 342 -15.09 10.23 -7.04
CA ALA A 342 -14.16 11.34 -7.28
C ALA A 342 -14.74 12.44 -8.20
N GLY A 343 -15.66 12.09 -9.10
CA GLY A 343 -16.39 13.01 -9.98
C GLY A 343 -17.47 13.85 -9.30
N GLY A 344 -17.75 13.58 -8.03
CA GLY A 344 -18.75 14.30 -7.23
C GLY A 344 -19.95 13.44 -6.87
N THR A 345 -21.00 14.11 -6.40
CA THR A 345 -22.24 13.48 -5.94
C THR A 345 -23.28 13.50 -7.05
N GLY A 346 -23.82 12.33 -7.37
CA GLY A 346 -24.87 12.20 -8.37
C GLY A 346 -26.26 12.62 -7.87
N PRO A 347 -27.24 12.65 -8.78
CA PRO A 347 -28.62 12.95 -8.42
C PRO A 347 -29.19 11.90 -7.47
N ALA A 348 -30.12 12.31 -6.60
CA ALA A 348 -30.80 11.40 -5.70
C ALA A 348 -31.74 10.44 -6.46
N ALA A 349 -31.62 9.14 -6.21
CA ALA A 349 -32.58 8.14 -6.61
C ALA A 349 -33.67 8.01 -5.54
N PHE A 350 -34.92 7.84 -5.94
CA PHE A 350 -36.07 7.78 -5.02
C PHE A 350 -36.78 6.44 -5.12
N ALA A 351 -37.31 5.97 -3.99
CA ALA A 351 -38.31 4.92 -3.97
C ALA A 351 -39.38 5.21 -2.91
N SER A 352 -40.61 4.78 -3.18
CA SER A 352 -41.72 4.91 -2.24
C SER A 352 -42.13 3.53 -1.74
N VAL A 353 -42.15 3.35 -0.42
CA VAL A 353 -42.59 2.11 0.24
C VAL A 353 -43.91 2.39 0.94
N ASN A 354 -44.96 1.67 0.53
CA ASN A 354 -46.29 1.79 1.14
C ASN A 354 -46.47 0.78 2.27
N TRP A 355 -46.09 1.14 3.49
CA TRP A 355 -46.14 0.26 4.66
C TRP A 355 -47.57 -0.10 5.03
N GLN A 356 -47.86 -1.40 5.17
CA GLN A 356 -49.20 -1.91 5.51
C GLN A 356 -49.38 -2.08 7.01
N ALA A 357 -50.61 -1.88 7.50
CA ALA A 357 -50.96 -2.12 8.91
C ALA A 357 -51.05 -3.61 9.28
N GLY A 358 -51.20 -4.48 8.28
CA GLY A 358 -51.26 -5.93 8.44
C GLY A 358 -50.78 -6.64 7.18
N THR A 359 -50.60 -7.96 7.27
CA THR A 359 -50.08 -8.78 6.17
C THR A 359 -51.01 -8.73 4.95
N PRO A 360 -50.54 -8.23 3.78
CA PRO A 360 -51.34 -8.24 2.56
C PRO A 360 -51.51 -9.66 2.02
N ALA A 361 -52.48 -9.84 1.12
CA ALA A 361 -52.60 -11.09 0.37
C ALA A 361 -51.33 -11.32 -0.48
N PRO A 362 -50.78 -12.56 -0.51
CA PRO A 362 -49.63 -12.87 -1.36
C PRO A 362 -49.93 -12.56 -2.84
N PRO A 363 -48.96 -11.99 -3.58
CA PRO A 363 -49.17 -11.63 -4.98
C PRO A 363 -49.26 -12.88 -5.87
N GLY A 364 -50.09 -12.83 -6.91
CA GLY A 364 -50.22 -13.90 -7.91
C GLY A 364 -50.44 -15.29 -7.28
N LEU A 365 -49.49 -16.20 -7.51
CA LEU A 365 -49.56 -17.59 -7.03
C LEU A 365 -48.74 -17.82 -5.75
N CYS A 366 -48.20 -16.77 -5.14
CA CYS A 366 -47.28 -16.91 -4.00
C CYS A 366 -47.93 -17.48 -2.74
N GLY A 367 -49.27 -17.42 -2.62
CA GLY A 367 -50.00 -18.04 -1.50
C GLY A 367 -49.98 -19.56 -1.50
N GLN A 368 -49.46 -20.21 -2.55
CA GLN A 368 -49.28 -21.65 -2.64
C GLN A 368 -48.00 -22.15 -1.95
N TYR A 369 -47.11 -21.23 -1.56
CA TYR A 369 -45.82 -21.55 -0.97
C TYR A 369 -45.78 -21.14 0.51
N PRO A 370 -44.99 -21.84 1.36
CA PRO A 370 -44.86 -21.51 2.78
C PRO A 370 -44.35 -20.07 3.02
N SER A 371 -43.53 -19.56 2.12
CA SER A 371 -42.99 -18.21 2.17
C SER A 371 -42.50 -17.74 0.81
N TYR A 372 -42.36 -16.42 0.65
CA TYR A 372 -41.67 -15.83 -0.49
C TYR A 372 -40.78 -14.66 -0.08
N LEU A 373 -39.67 -14.48 -0.78
CA LEU A 373 -38.88 -13.26 -0.83
C LEU A 373 -39.27 -12.51 -2.11
N PHE A 374 -39.55 -11.21 -2.03
CA PHE A 374 -39.92 -10.41 -3.19
C PHE A 374 -38.91 -9.28 -3.38
N SER A 375 -38.31 -9.18 -4.55
CA SER A 375 -37.40 -8.09 -4.94
C SER A 375 -37.98 -7.31 -6.11
N ASP A 376 -38.37 -6.05 -5.89
CA ASP A 376 -38.72 -5.13 -6.97
C ASP A 376 -37.45 -4.48 -7.53
N LEU A 377 -37.03 -4.94 -8.71
CA LEU A 377 -35.81 -4.50 -9.36
C LEU A 377 -36.00 -3.25 -10.21
N GLY A 378 -37.22 -2.97 -10.64
CA GLY A 378 -37.44 -2.04 -11.76
C GLY A 378 -36.74 -2.51 -13.03
N TRP A 379 -35.91 -1.66 -13.62
CA TRP A 379 -35.14 -1.96 -14.85
C TRP A 379 -33.69 -1.49 -14.73
N VAL A 380 -32.88 -2.27 -14.01
CA VAL A 380 -31.46 -2.01 -13.79
C VAL A 380 -30.63 -3.28 -13.91
N GLY A 381 -29.51 -3.21 -14.62
CA GLY A 381 -28.53 -4.29 -14.69
C GLY A 381 -27.74 -4.37 -13.41
N THR A 382 -27.83 -5.47 -12.66
CA THR A 382 -27.27 -5.55 -11.31
C THR A 382 -27.14 -7.00 -10.81
N ARG A 383 -26.64 -7.12 -9.57
CA ARG A 383 -26.55 -8.33 -8.77
C ARG A 383 -27.34 -8.11 -7.47
N ILE A 384 -28.16 -9.08 -7.09
CA ILE A 384 -28.88 -9.09 -5.82
C ILE A 384 -28.52 -10.38 -5.10
N PHE A 385 -28.15 -10.31 -3.83
CA PHE A 385 -27.87 -11.48 -3.02
C PHE A 385 -29.01 -11.69 -2.03
N SER A 386 -29.62 -12.87 -2.03
CA SER A 386 -30.71 -13.15 -1.08
C SER A 386 -30.26 -13.06 0.38
N ARG A 387 -28.97 -13.29 0.65
CA ARG A 387 -28.40 -13.25 2.00
C ARG A 387 -28.41 -11.85 2.62
N ASP A 388 -28.42 -10.81 1.78
CA ASP A 388 -28.41 -9.43 2.26
C ASP A 388 -29.73 -9.09 2.96
N PHE A 389 -30.81 -9.81 2.61
CA PHE A 389 -32.04 -9.78 3.36
C PHE A 389 -31.95 -10.68 4.59
N THR A 390 -31.87 -10.08 5.77
CA THR A 390 -31.54 -10.77 7.03
C THR A 390 -32.75 -11.33 7.77
N ASP A 391 -33.93 -10.72 7.64
CA ASP A 391 -35.15 -11.19 8.30
C ASP A 391 -35.65 -12.54 7.73
N ALA A 392 -36.13 -13.42 8.61
CA ALA A 392 -36.81 -14.65 8.20
C ALA A 392 -38.21 -14.35 7.61
N PRO A 393 -38.72 -15.15 6.66
CA PRO A 393 -38.10 -16.37 6.12
C PRO A 393 -37.01 -16.11 5.05
N GLY A 394 -36.89 -14.90 4.50
CA GLY A 394 -35.92 -14.61 3.44
C GLY A 394 -36.10 -15.56 2.24
N PHE A 395 -35.02 -15.94 1.58
CA PHE A 395 -35.06 -17.05 0.61
C PHE A 395 -34.89 -18.40 1.31
N ALA A 396 -35.96 -18.87 1.94
CA ALA A 396 -36.01 -20.11 2.70
C ALA A 396 -35.79 -21.37 1.85
N TRP A 397 -35.36 -22.46 2.50
CA TRP A 397 -35.12 -23.76 1.86
C TRP A 397 -36.33 -24.29 1.06
N ASN A 398 -37.55 -24.08 1.55
CA ASN A 398 -38.84 -24.45 0.91
C ASN A 398 -39.65 -23.26 0.42
N GLY A 399 -39.06 -22.07 0.40
CA GLY A 399 -39.69 -20.83 -0.07
C GLY A 399 -39.39 -20.57 -1.55
N VAL A 400 -39.93 -19.45 -2.02
CA VAL A 400 -39.69 -18.95 -3.39
C VAL A 400 -39.11 -17.54 -3.36
N TRP A 401 -38.25 -17.20 -4.31
CA TRP A 401 -37.78 -15.84 -4.51
C TRP A 401 -38.33 -15.32 -5.84
N VAL A 402 -39.00 -14.17 -5.78
CA VAL A 402 -39.59 -13.51 -6.93
C VAL A 402 -38.85 -12.21 -7.18
N VAL A 403 -38.30 -12.04 -8.37
CA VAL A 403 -37.68 -10.80 -8.82
C VAL A 403 -38.58 -10.17 -9.88
N LYS A 404 -39.14 -9.00 -9.58
CA LYS A 404 -39.98 -8.24 -10.51
C LYS A 404 -39.12 -7.35 -11.40
N LEU A 405 -39.33 -7.46 -12.71
CA LEU A 405 -38.74 -6.62 -13.76
C LEU A 405 -39.82 -5.71 -14.33
N SER A 406 -39.65 -4.39 -14.21
CA SER A 406 -40.61 -3.41 -14.74
C SER A 406 -40.05 -2.75 -16.00
N ILE A 407 -40.36 -3.30 -17.18
CA ILE A 407 -39.71 -2.87 -18.43
C ILE A 407 -40.26 -1.51 -18.87
N PRO A 408 -39.40 -0.49 -19.10
CA PRO A 408 -39.85 0.82 -19.56
C PRO A 408 -40.59 0.73 -20.90
N GLY A 409 -41.66 1.50 -21.08
CA GLY A 409 -42.46 1.51 -22.32
C GLY A 409 -41.67 1.94 -23.56
N ASN A 410 -40.59 2.70 -23.38
CA ASN A 410 -39.69 3.14 -24.42
C ASN A 410 -38.41 2.28 -24.54
N ALA A 411 -38.33 1.16 -23.83
CA ALA A 411 -37.15 0.30 -23.88
C ALA A 411 -37.00 -0.30 -25.29
N THR A 412 -35.82 -0.14 -25.88
CA THR A 412 -35.44 -0.75 -27.16
C THR A 412 -34.00 -1.25 -27.08
N SER A 413 -33.70 -2.37 -27.72
CA SER A 413 -32.33 -2.86 -27.91
C SER A 413 -32.33 -3.94 -29.00
N THR A 414 -31.22 -4.07 -29.71
CA THR A 414 -30.94 -5.17 -30.65
C THR A 414 -30.07 -6.26 -30.02
N GLN A 415 -29.59 -6.04 -28.80
CA GLN A 415 -28.76 -6.98 -28.06
C GLN A 415 -29.62 -7.94 -27.23
N THR A 416 -28.94 -8.94 -26.69
CA THR A 416 -29.54 -9.96 -25.82
C THR A 416 -29.26 -9.62 -24.37
N GLY A 417 -30.30 -9.69 -23.55
CA GLY A 417 -30.19 -9.65 -22.10
C GLY A 417 -29.95 -11.05 -21.55
N GLN A 418 -29.43 -11.11 -20.34
CA GLN A 418 -29.16 -12.36 -19.64
C GLN A 418 -29.68 -12.26 -18.21
N ILE A 419 -30.36 -13.31 -17.77
CA ILE A 419 -30.75 -13.52 -16.38
C ILE A 419 -30.09 -14.80 -15.92
N ALA A 420 -29.49 -14.80 -14.74
CA ALA A 420 -28.95 -16.01 -14.15
C ALA A 420 -29.22 -16.01 -12.65
N VAL A 421 -29.42 -17.21 -12.11
CA VAL A 421 -29.47 -17.43 -10.66
C VAL A 421 -28.46 -18.49 -10.32
N VAL A 422 -27.53 -18.14 -9.45
CA VAL A 422 -26.43 -19.03 -9.07
C VAL A 422 -26.40 -19.24 -7.57
N GLU A 423 -25.87 -20.39 -7.17
CA GLU A 423 -25.57 -20.68 -5.78
C GLU A 423 -24.63 -19.61 -5.19
N TYR A 424 -24.89 -19.23 -3.95
CA TYR A 424 -24.05 -18.27 -3.25
C TYR A 424 -23.98 -18.52 -1.74
N GLY A 425 -22.83 -18.98 -1.24
CA GLY A 425 -22.55 -19.05 0.20
C GLY A 425 -23.12 -20.28 0.92
N GLY A 426 -23.49 -21.33 0.19
CA GLY A 426 -24.00 -22.60 0.70
C GLY A 426 -23.57 -23.82 -0.14
N PRO A 427 -24.17 -25.00 0.09
CA PRO A 427 -23.90 -26.18 -0.74
C PRO A 427 -24.53 -26.03 -2.14
N PRO A 428 -23.99 -26.74 -3.16
CA PRO A 428 -24.59 -26.79 -4.49
C PRO A 428 -26.08 -27.16 -4.40
N THR A 429 -26.93 -26.23 -4.81
CA THR A 429 -28.39 -26.36 -4.71
C THR A 429 -28.97 -26.18 -6.09
N SER A 430 -29.63 -27.22 -6.62
CA SER A 430 -30.38 -27.12 -7.87
C SER A 430 -31.54 -26.14 -7.71
N ARG A 431 -31.79 -25.31 -8.71
CA ARG A 431 -32.84 -24.30 -8.70
C ARG A 431 -33.65 -24.42 -9.95
N GLU A 432 -34.94 -24.17 -9.81
CA GLU A 432 -35.84 -23.95 -10.94
C GLU A 432 -36.08 -22.45 -11.07
N LEU A 433 -35.91 -21.95 -12.29
CA LEU A 433 -36.13 -20.58 -12.67
C LEU A 433 -37.23 -20.55 -13.72
N THR A 434 -38.22 -19.66 -13.57
CA THR A 434 -39.20 -19.36 -14.62
C THR A 434 -39.29 -17.86 -14.87
N ILE A 435 -39.66 -17.48 -16.11
CA ILE A 435 -40.01 -16.09 -16.44
C ILE A 435 -41.50 -16.06 -16.80
N SER A 436 -42.31 -15.29 -16.08
CA SER A 436 -43.77 -15.22 -16.26
C SER A 436 -44.31 -13.80 -16.11
N ARG A 437 -45.58 -13.58 -16.51
CA ARG A 437 -46.37 -12.39 -16.14
C ARG A 437 -46.98 -12.48 -14.74
N VAL A 438 -46.86 -13.64 -14.09
CA VAL A 438 -47.46 -13.92 -12.78
C VAL A 438 -46.35 -14.28 -11.78
N PRO A 439 -46.33 -13.67 -10.59
CA PRO A 439 -45.37 -14.02 -9.55
C PRO A 439 -45.66 -15.41 -8.96
N CYS A 440 -44.59 -16.12 -8.60
CA CYS A 440 -44.57 -17.50 -8.13
C CYS A 440 -45.17 -18.52 -9.12
N ASP A 441 -45.06 -18.25 -10.41
CA ASP A 441 -45.61 -19.11 -11.46
C ASP A 441 -44.65 -20.21 -11.90
N PHE A 442 -44.92 -21.43 -11.43
CA PHE A 442 -44.21 -22.65 -11.81
C PHE A 442 -45.13 -23.66 -12.53
N ARG A 443 -46.25 -23.18 -13.09
CA ARG A 443 -47.15 -23.99 -13.94
C ARG A 443 -46.42 -24.46 -15.21
N PRO A 444 -46.99 -25.43 -15.97
CA PRO A 444 -46.42 -25.86 -17.24
C PRO A 444 -46.18 -24.69 -18.20
N ASP A 445 -45.10 -24.77 -18.97
CA ASP A 445 -44.66 -23.69 -19.85
C ASP A 445 -45.71 -23.37 -20.91
N ASP A 446 -45.94 -22.08 -21.11
CA ASP A 446 -46.83 -21.52 -22.12
C ASP A 446 -46.08 -20.39 -22.83
N PRO A 447 -45.55 -20.62 -24.05
CA PRO A 447 -44.82 -19.61 -24.80
C PRO A 447 -45.63 -18.34 -25.11
N THR A 448 -46.96 -18.39 -25.00
CA THR A 448 -47.81 -17.19 -25.13
C THR A 448 -47.81 -16.32 -23.88
N GLY A 449 -47.42 -16.88 -22.73
CA GLY A 449 -47.39 -16.23 -21.42
C GLY A 449 -48.75 -15.97 -20.79
N ASN A 450 -49.82 -16.55 -21.34
CA ASN A 450 -51.19 -16.33 -20.85
C ASN A 450 -51.51 -17.24 -19.67
N ASN A 451 -51.14 -18.52 -19.74
CA ASN A 451 -51.53 -19.54 -18.77
C ASN A 451 -50.37 -20.18 -18.02
N GLY A 452 -49.14 -19.73 -18.28
CA GLY A 452 -47.93 -20.28 -17.68
C GLY A 452 -46.71 -19.40 -17.97
N PRO A 453 -45.54 -19.80 -17.45
CA PRO A 453 -44.29 -19.11 -17.73
C PRO A 453 -43.90 -19.24 -19.20
N PHE A 454 -43.23 -18.21 -19.72
CA PHE A 454 -42.68 -18.18 -21.08
C PHE A 454 -41.49 -19.11 -21.25
N LEU A 455 -40.70 -19.23 -20.19
CA LEU A 455 -39.45 -19.96 -20.13
C LEU A 455 -39.26 -20.58 -18.75
N ARG A 456 -38.49 -21.65 -18.75
CA ARG A 456 -38.12 -22.45 -17.60
C ARG A 456 -36.73 -23.00 -17.81
N ASP A 457 -35.90 -22.86 -16.78
CA ASP A 457 -34.58 -23.48 -16.71
C ASP A 457 -34.37 -24.13 -15.34
N GLU A 458 -33.46 -25.09 -15.28
CA GLU A 458 -33.08 -25.76 -14.04
C GLU A 458 -31.59 -26.08 -13.93
N GLY A 459 -31.10 -26.15 -12.70
CA GLY A 459 -29.75 -26.63 -12.38
C GLY A 459 -29.10 -25.82 -11.27
N ASN A 460 -27.79 -25.95 -11.11
CA ASN A 460 -27.06 -25.19 -10.08
C ASN A 460 -26.84 -23.71 -10.44
N ALA A 461 -26.99 -23.38 -11.73
CA ALA A 461 -26.78 -22.05 -12.29
C ALA A 461 -27.72 -21.76 -13.49
N PRO A 462 -29.05 -21.91 -13.34
CA PRO A 462 -29.99 -21.65 -14.43
C PRO A 462 -29.78 -20.26 -15.00
N THR A 463 -29.65 -20.20 -16.33
CA THR A 463 -29.25 -19.02 -17.09
C THR A 463 -30.09 -18.91 -18.34
N GLU A 464 -30.81 -17.80 -18.44
CA GLU A 464 -31.72 -17.54 -19.55
C GLU A 464 -31.35 -16.28 -20.31
N TYR A 465 -31.64 -16.30 -21.61
CA TYR A 465 -31.38 -15.20 -22.52
C TYR A 465 -32.70 -14.64 -23.06
N PHE A 466 -32.81 -13.31 -23.08
CA PHE A 466 -34.02 -12.64 -23.53
C PHE A 466 -33.71 -11.48 -24.49
N VAL A 467 -34.72 -11.07 -25.25
CA VAL A 467 -34.68 -9.91 -26.15
C VAL A 467 -35.85 -8.98 -25.83
N LEU A 468 -35.73 -7.69 -26.18
CA LEU A 468 -36.86 -6.77 -26.09
C LEU A 468 -37.75 -6.89 -27.33
N GLY A 469 -39.06 -6.97 -27.12
CA GLY A 469 -40.05 -7.13 -28.18
C GLY A 469 -40.44 -8.59 -28.43
N SER A 470 -40.51 -9.00 -29.70
CA SER A 470 -40.94 -10.35 -30.06
C SER A 470 -39.81 -11.37 -29.88
N SER A 471 -40.16 -12.59 -29.47
CA SER A 471 -39.22 -13.71 -29.33
C SER A 471 -38.44 -13.95 -30.63
N SER A 472 -37.13 -14.17 -30.55
CA SER A 472 -36.28 -14.39 -31.72
C SER A 472 -35.05 -15.24 -31.38
N GLY A 473 -34.62 -16.09 -32.32
CA GLY A 473 -33.39 -16.89 -32.17
C GLY A 473 -33.35 -17.77 -30.91
N GLY A 474 -34.48 -18.35 -30.51
CA GLY A 474 -34.61 -19.18 -29.31
C GLY A 474 -34.70 -18.42 -27.99
N LYS A 475 -34.72 -17.08 -28.01
CA LYS A 475 -34.78 -16.22 -26.82
C LYS A 475 -36.20 -15.71 -26.62
N VAL A 476 -36.64 -15.62 -25.35
CA VAL A 476 -37.95 -15.02 -25.05
C VAL A 476 -37.97 -13.54 -25.36
N GLY A 477 -39.05 -13.08 -25.97
CA GLY A 477 -39.34 -11.68 -26.17
C GLY A 477 -40.07 -11.09 -24.97
N LEU A 478 -39.48 -10.07 -24.36
CA LEU A 478 -40.11 -9.30 -23.31
C LEU A 478 -40.57 -7.94 -23.87
N MET A 479 -41.88 -7.72 -23.88
CA MET A 479 -42.47 -6.50 -24.42
C MET A 479 -42.19 -5.28 -23.51
N PRO A 480 -41.80 -4.13 -24.08
CA PRO A 480 -41.73 -2.85 -23.36
C PRO A 480 -43.06 -2.49 -22.67
N GLY A 481 -42.98 -1.84 -21.51
CA GLY A 481 -44.15 -1.38 -20.74
C GLY A 481 -44.87 -2.47 -19.97
N VAL A 482 -44.24 -3.63 -19.78
CA VAL A 482 -44.81 -4.79 -19.11
C VAL A 482 -43.95 -5.20 -17.92
N ASP A 483 -44.63 -5.61 -16.84
CA ASP A 483 -44.00 -6.26 -15.70
C ASP A 483 -43.86 -7.76 -15.93
N TYR A 484 -42.65 -8.28 -15.70
CA TYR A 484 -42.34 -9.70 -15.70
C TYR A 484 -41.78 -10.11 -14.33
N TYR A 485 -41.91 -11.39 -14.01
CA TYR A 485 -41.45 -11.96 -12.76
C TYR A 485 -40.52 -13.12 -13.08
N VAL A 486 -39.30 -13.04 -12.56
CA VAL A 486 -38.40 -14.18 -12.49
C VAL A 486 -38.70 -14.90 -11.19
N ASN A 487 -39.25 -16.11 -11.29
CA ASN A 487 -39.62 -16.91 -10.13
C ASN A 487 -38.55 -17.98 -9.92
N ILE A 488 -38.08 -18.10 -8.69
CA ILE A 488 -36.96 -18.94 -8.31
C ILE A 488 -37.39 -19.79 -7.13
N ARG A 489 -37.10 -21.10 -7.19
CA ARG A 489 -37.29 -21.98 -6.04
C ARG A 489 -36.17 -23.02 -5.97
N ASN A 490 -35.87 -23.49 -4.76
CA ASN A 490 -34.92 -24.58 -4.55
C ASN A 490 -35.59 -25.90 -4.91
N TRP A 491 -35.42 -26.34 -6.16
CA TRP A 491 -36.15 -27.48 -6.70
C TRP A 491 -35.32 -28.27 -7.70
N GLN A 492 -35.61 -29.56 -7.78
CA GLN A 492 -35.08 -30.47 -8.78
C GLN A 492 -36.25 -31.07 -9.55
N ILE A 493 -36.41 -30.71 -10.83
CA ILE A 493 -37.60 -31.08 -11.60
C ILE A 493 -37.62 -32.59 -11.84
N GLN A 494 -36.46 -33.22 -12.07
CA GLN A 494 -36.41 -34.65 -12.40
C GLN A 494 -36.89 -35.55 -11.26
N THR A 495 -36.65 -35.14 -10.01
CA THR A 495 -37.12 -35.88 -8.81
C THR A 495 -38.41 -35.28 -8.23
N ASN A 496 -38.79 -34.08 -8.67
CA ASN A 496 -39.94 -33.33 -8.17
C ASN A 496 -39.87 -33.15 -6.64
N GLN A 497 -38.70 -32.73 -6.15
CA GLN A 497 -38.39 -32.52 -4.73
C GLN A 497 -37.69 -31.18 -4.49
N ILE A 498 -37.77 -30.70 -3.24
CA ILE A 498 -36.97 -29.58 -2.75
C ILE A 498 -35.51 -30.01 -2.73
N SER A 499 -34.64 -29.20 -3.33
CA SER A 499 -33.20 -29.47 -3.47
C SER A 499 -32.35 -28.91 -2.32
N CYS A 500 -32.90 -27.97 -1.54
CA CYS A 500 -32.24 -27.36 -0.41
C CYS A 500 -32.46 -28.20 0.86
N ASP A 501 -31.38 -28.48 1.60
CA ASP A 501 -31.47 -29.19 2.87
C ASP A 501 -32.27 -28.36 3.91
N PRO A 502 -33.36 -28.90 4.51
CA PRO A 502 -34.11 -28.19 5.54
C PRO A 502 -33.26 -27.84 6.79
N SER A 503 -32.17 -28.55 7.06
CA SER A 503 -31.31 -28.33 8.24
C SER A 503 -30.55 -27.00 8.21
N ILE A 504 -30.32 -26.44 7.02
CA ILE A 504 -29.61 -25.15 6.83
C ILE A 504 -30.56 -23.95 6.75
N PHE A 505 -31.88 -24.18 6.78
CA PHE A 505 -32.97 -23.19 6.74
C PHE A 505 -33.06 -22.28 5.50
N ARG A 506 -31.93 -21.88 4.89
CA ARG A 506 -31.85 -20.98 3.73
C ARG A 506 -30.75 -21.48 2.78
N CYS A 507 -31.08 -21.56 1.49
CA CYS A 507 -30.10 -21.81 0.42
C CYS A 507 -29.90 -20.53 -0.38
N GLU A 508 -29.01 -19.68 0.12
CA GLU A 508 -28.76 -18.37 -0.46
C GLU A 508 -28.34 -18.44 -1.93
N ALA A 509 -28.77 -17.44 -2.68
CA ALA A 509 -28.56 -17.34 -4.11
C ALA A 509 -28.16 -15.91 -4.50
N LEU A 510 -27.43 -15.83 -5.61
CA LEU A 510 -27.17 -14.60 -6.33
C LEU A 510 -28.06 -14.57 -7.57
N PHE A 511 -28.93 -13.56 -7.64
CA PHE A 511 -29.61 -13.18 -8.88
C PHE A 511 -28.74 -12.18 -9.63
N PHE A 512 -28.52 -12.44 -10.92
CA PHE A 512 -27.80 -11.57 -11.82
C PHE A 512 -28.67 -11.24 -13.03
N ILE A 513 -28.71 -9.97 -13.40
CA ILE A 513 -29.27 -9.54 -14.68
C ILE A 513 -28.32 -8.61 -15.41
N GLN A 514 -28.10 -8.93 -16.68
CA GLN A 514 -27.51 -8.03 -17.66
C GLN A 514 -28.61 -7.57 -18.61
N LEU A 515 -28.89 -6.28 -18.62
CA LEU A 515 -29.85 -5.71 -19.55
C LEU A 515 -29.27 -5.72 -20.99
N PRO A 516 -30.13 -5.90 -22.01
CA PRO A 516 -29.73 -5.77 -23.41
C PRO A 516 -29.34 -4.30 -23.66
N ARG A 517 -28.07 -4.06 -24.00
CA ARG A 517 -27.53 -2.71 -24.21
C ARG A 517 -27.78 -2.15 -25.60
#